data_AF-A0A7C9CL24-F1
#
_entry.id   AF-A0A7C9CL24-F1
#
_cell.length_a   1.000
_cell.length_b   1.000
_cell.length_c   1.000
_cell.angle_alpha   90.00
_cell.angle_beta   90.00
_cell.angle_gamma   90.00
#
_symmetry.space_group_name_H-M   'P 1'
#
loop_
_entity.id
_entity.type
_entity.pdbx_description
1 polymer ?
#
loop_
_entity_poly.entity_id
_entity_poly.type
_entity_poly.pdbx_seq_one_letter_code
_entity_poly.pdbx_strand_id
1 'polypeptide(L)'
;DDPSAVRKAEPFRDGFPVLGPPTAIAGKVHQRCATSLNAARMILAGYEHNIDEVVQSLLTCLDSPELPFLQWQECLSVLATRLPKDLRNDLESTYKEFDGITNSQNVEFPAKLLKRVLEAHLDSCPEKEKGAQERLIEPLMSLVKSYEGGRESHACVIVRSLFEEYLSIEELFSDNIQADVIERLRLQYKKDLSKVVDIVLSHQGVKNKNKLILRLMEQLVYPNPAAYREKLIR
;
A
#
# COMPACT_ATOMS: atom_id res chain seq x y z
N ASP A 1 38.37 -16.86 -48.69
CA ASP A 1 37.35 -16.74 -47.63
C ASP A 1 36.00 -17.21 -48.12
N ASP A 2 35.41 -18.17 -47.42
CA ASP A 2 34.08 -18.72 -47.73
C ASP A 2 33.02 -18.00 -46.89
N PRO A 3 32.21 -17.10 -47.49
CA PRO A 3 31.18 -16.35 -46.77
C PRO A 3 30.03 -17.25 -46.26
N SER A 4 29.94 -18.51 -46.70
CA SER A 4 28.92 -19.46 -46.22
C SER A 4 29.29 -20.14 -44.89
N ALA A 5 30.57 -20.08 -44.48
CA ALA A 5 31.03 -20.57 -43.18
C ALA A 5 30.65 -19.64 -42.01
N VAL A 6 30.12 -18.46 -42.30
CA VAL A 6 29.65 -17.50 -41.29
C VAL A 6 28.29 -17.95 -40.75
N ARG A 7 28.29 -18.67 -39.63
CA ARG A 7 27.07 -19.00 -38.89
C ARG A 7 26.50 -17.75 -38.24
N LYS A 8 25.37 -17.27 -38.77
CA LYS A 8 24.61 -16.15 -38.18
C LYS A 8 23.78 -16.68 -37.01
N ALA A 9 23.76 -15.94 -35.91
CA ALA A 9 22.88 -16.23 -34.79
C ALA A 9 21.41 -16.12 -35.26
N GLU A 10 20.58 -17.09 -34.86
CA GLU A 10 19.15 -17.05 -35.13
C GLU A 10 18.44 -16.24 -34.04
N PRO A 11 17.51 -15.33 -34.38
CA PRO A 11 16.71 -14.62 -33.40
C PRO A 11 15.86 -15.60 -32.58
N PHE A 12 15.82 -15.42 -31.26
CA PHE A 12 14.89 -16.14 -30.40
C PHE A 12 13.45 -15.74 -30.74
N ARG A 13 12.61 -16.74 -31.05
CA ARG A 13 11.22 -16.54 -31.51
C ARG A 13 10.17 -16.89 -30.47
N ASP A 14 10.57 -17.57 -29.41
CA ASP A 14 9.63 -17.96 -28.35
C ASP A 14 9.43 -16.81 -27.35
N GLY A 15 8.41 -16.93 -26.51
CA GLY A 15 8.24 -16.06 -25.35
C GLY A 15 9.17 -16.45 -24.21
N PHE A 16 9.50 -15.50 -23.34
CA PHE A 16 10.11 -15.86 -22.06
C PHE A 16 9.12 -16.68 -21.22
N PRO A 17 9.58 -17.69 -20.48
CA PRO A 17 8.71 -18.39 -19.53
C PRO A 17 8.19 -17.39 -18.49
N VAL A 18 6.96 -17.58 -18.03
CA VAL A 18 6.43 -16.79 -16.92
C VAL A 18 7.25 -17.10 -15.68
N LEU A 19 8.12 -16.16 -15.29
CA LEU A 19 8.88 -16.27 -14.06
C LEU A 19 7.92 -16.10 -12.88
N GLY A 20 7.90 -17.08 -11.98
CA GLY A 20 7.17 -16.98 -10.73
C GLY A 20 7.77 -15.93 -9.80
N PRO A 21 7.07 -15.56 -8.72
CA PRO A 21 7.63 -14.69 -7.70
C PRO A 21 8.91 -15.30 -7.10
N PRO A 22 9.87 -14.46 -6.63
CA PRO A 22 11.16 -14.91 -6.09
C PRO A 22 11.02 -15.80 -4.85
N THR A 23 9.85 -15.84 -4.22
CA THR A 23 9.56 -16.67 -3.05
C THR A 23 8.43 -17.64 -3.36
N ALA A 24 8.63 -18.93 -3.06
CA ALA A 24 7.67 -20.02 -3.24
C ALA A 24 6.49 -20.00 -2.25
N ILE A 25 6.11 -18.82 -1.74
CA ILE A 25 5.01 -18.68 -0.79
C ILE A 25 3.74 -18.45 -1.60
N ALA A 26 2.76 -19.35 -1.42
CA ALA A 26 1.44 -19.25 -2.01
C ALA A 26 0.93 -17.82 -1.87
N GLY A 27 0.44 -17.22 -2.96
CA GLY A 27 -0.04 -15.83 -3.03
C GLY A 27 -1.18 -15.53 -2.07
N LYS A 28 -0.85 -15.45 -0.78
CA LYS A 28 -1.75 -15.18 0.33
C LYS A 28 -2.33 -13.79 0.17
N VAL A 29 -3.50 -13.57 0.76
CA VAL A 29 -4.28 -12.35 0.50
C VAL A 29 -3.53 -11.06 0.86
N HIS A 30 -2.73 -11.03 1.93
CA HIS A 30 -1.90 -9.87 2.29
C HIS A 30 -0.83 -9.53 1.24
N GLN A 31 -0.17 -10.52 0.65
CA GLN A 31 0.84 -10.33 -0.40
C GLN A 31 0.20 -9.85 -1.70
N ARG A 32 -0.96 -10.43 -2.06
CA ARG A 32 -1.76 -9.96 -3.19
C ARG A 32 -2.24 -8.53 -2.98
N CYS A 33 -2.71 -8.20 -1.77
CA CYS A 33 -3.11 -6.86 -1.40
C CYS A 33 -1.94 -5.87 -1.54
N ALA A 34 -0.77 -6.21 -1.02
CA ALA A 34 0.44 -5.39 -1.13
C ALA A 34 0.85 -5.18 -2.60
N THR A 35 0.81 -6.25 -3.40
CA THR A 35 1.13 -6.20 -4.84
C THR A 35 0.14 -5.32 -5.61
N SER A 36 -1.17 -5.50 -5.39
CA SER A 36 -2.21 -4.70 -6.05
C SER A 36 -2.18 -3.24 -5.61
N LEU A 37 -1.92 -2.97 -4.32
CA LEU A 37 -1.73 -1.61 -3.82
C LEU A 37 -0.50 -0.95 -4.45
N ASN A 38 0.62 -1.67 -4.54
CA ASN A 38 1.81 -1.16 -5.23
C ASN A 38 1.53 -0.88 -6.71
N ALA A 39 0.83 -1.78 -7.41
CA ALA A 39 0.44 -1.55 -8.80
C ALA A 39 -0.48 -0.32 -8.96
N ALA A 40 -1.40 -0.09 -8.01
CA ALA A 40 -2.22 1.12 -7.98
C ALA A 40 -1.36 2.38 -7.81
N ARG A 41 -0.37 2.37 -6.91
CA ARG A 41 0.59 3.48 -6.77
C ARG A 41 1.47 3.67 -8.00
N MET A 42 1.87 2.60 -8.66
CA MET A 42 2.62 2.68 -9.93
C MET A 42 1.78 3.35 -11.03
N ILE A 43 0.48 3.04 -11.12
CA ILE A 43 -0.44 3.76 -12.01
C ILE A 43 -0.50 5.24 -11.64
N LEU A 44 -0.61 5.56 -10.34
CA LEU A 44 -0.57 6.96 -9.87
C LEU A 44 0.75 7.66 -10.18
N ALA A 45 1.87 6.94 -10.20
CA ALA A 45 3.19 7.45 -10.59
C ALA A 45 3.41 7.54 -12.12
N GLY A 46 2.43 7.14 -12.94
CA GLY A 46 2.47 7.24 -14.40
C GLY A 46 2.88 5.97 -15.14
N TYR A 47 3.07 4.85 -14.43
CA TYR A 47 3.43 3.56 -15.02
C TYR A 47 2.19 2.75 -15.46
N GLU A 48 2.38 1.86 -16.43
CA GLU A 48 1.29 1.07 -17.00
C GLU A 48 1.02 -0.22 -16.21
N HIS A 49 -0.24 -0.44 -15.85
CA HIS A 49 -0.77 -1.70 -15.33
C HIS A 49 -2.21 -1.90 -15.82
N ASN A 50 -2.70 -3.15 -15.80
CA ASN A 50 -4.11 -3.42 -16.07
C ASN A 50 -4.97 -2.93 -14.90
N ILE A 51 -5.58 -1.75 -15.06
CA ILE A 51 -6.38 -1.07 -14.02
C ILE A 51 -7.53 -1.95 -13.54
N ASP A 52 -8.19 -2.67 -14.44
CA ASP A 52 -9.35 -3.50 -14.12
C ASP A 52 -8.95 -4.67 -13.20
N GLU A 53 -7.84 -5.34 -13.50
CA GLU A 53 -7.28 -6.41 -12.66
C GLU A 53 -6.77 -5.87 -11.31
N VAL A 54 -6.10 -4.72 -11.31
CA VAL A 54 -5.58 -4.08 -10.08
C VAL A 54 -6.73 -3.76 -9.13
N VAL A 55 -7.78 -3.11 -9.62
CA VAL A 55 -8.95 -2.77 -8.80
C VAL A 55 -9.66 -4.03 -8.30
N GLN A 56 -9.94 -5.00 -9.16
CA GLN A 56 -10.61 -6.24 -8.77
C GLN A 56 -9.82 -7.01 -7.72
N SER A 57 -8.50 -7.15 -7.90
CA SER A 57 -7.64 -7.84 -6.95
C SER A 57 -7.57 -7.09 -5.62
N LEU A 58 -7.46 -5.76 -5.63
CA LEU A 58 -7.45 -4.95 -4.41
C LEU A 58 -8.75 -5.10 -3.61
N LEU A 59 -9.91 -4.97 -4.26
CA LEU A 59 -11.23 -5.13 -3.62
C LEU A 59 -11.39 -6.52 -3.01
N THR A 60 -11.07 -7.57 -3.78
CA THR A 60 -11.12 -8.96 -3.30
C THR A 60 -10.24 -9.17 -2.07
N CYS A 61 -9.10 -8.50 -2.00
CA CYS A 61 -8.22 -8.60 -0.84
C CYS A 61 -8.78 -7.86 0.38
N LEU A 62 -9.28 -6.64 0.20
CA LEU A 62 -9.85 -5.82 1.28
C LEU A 62 -11.10 -6.45 1.90
N ASP A 63 -11.88 -7.20 1.11
CA ASP A 63 -13.04 -7.93 1.59
C ASP A 63 -12.68 -9.20 2.38
N SER A 64 -11.44 -9.68 2.30
CA SER A 64 -11.04 -10.91 2.97
C SER A 64 -10.95 -10.74 4.49
N PRO A 65 -11.60 -11.61 5.29
CA PRO A 65 -11.49 -11.58 6.75
C PRO A 65 -10.08 -11.97 7.25
N GLU A 66 -9.30 -12.70 6.45
CA GLU A 66 -7.94 -13.13 6.81
C GLU A 66 -6.89 -12.02 6.67
N LEU A 67 -7.17 -10.99 5.86
CA LEU A 67 -6.22 -9.92 5.55
C LEU A 67 -5.56 -9.30 6.79
N PRO A 68 -6.29 -8.80 7.81
CA PRO A 68 -5.68 -8.17 8.98
C PRO A 68 -4.77 -9.13 9.76
N PHE A 69 -5.17 -10.39 9.91
CA PHE A 69 -4.40 -11.38 10.65
C PHE A 69 -3.07 -11.70 9.94
N LEU A 70 -3.11 -11.87 8.63
CA LEU A 70 -1.90 -12.15 7.86
C LEU A 70 -0.97 -10.95 7.76
N GLN A 71 -1.51 -9.73 7.59
CA GLN A 71 -0.70 -8.50 7.64
C GLN A 71 -0.05 -8.32 9.02
N TRP A 72 -0.78 -8.62 10.09
CA TRP A 72 -0.23 -8.58 11.45
C TRP A 72 0.90 -9.58 11.63
N GLN A 73 0.70 -10.84 11.21
CA GLN A 73 1.73 -11.87 11.30
C GLN A 73 3.00 -11.52 10.50
N GLU A 74 2.83 -11.01 9.27
CA GLU A 74 3.96 -10.56 8.45
C GLU A 74 4.72 -9.41 9.14
N CYS A 75 4.00 -8.36 9.57
CA CYS A 75 4.59 -7.20 10.23
C CYS A 75 5.30 -7.57 11.53
N LEU A 76 4.66 -8.40 12.37
CA LEU A 76 5.23 -8.89 13.62
C LEU A 76 6.48 -9.75 13.36
N SER A 77 6.46 -10.63 12.36
CA SER A 77 7.60 -11.51 12.04
C SER A 77 8.86 -10.73 11.64
N VAL A 78 8.69 -9.63 10.89
CA VAL A 78 9.79 -8.74 10.49
C VAL A 78 10.41 -8.04 11.70
N LEU A 79 9.59 -7.68 12.69
CA LEU A 79 10.02 -6.94 13.88
C LEU A 79 10.38 -7.83 15.08
N ALA A 80 10.01 -9.11 15.07
CA ALA A 80 10.08 -10.02 16.22
C ALA A 80 11.45 -10.12 16.90
N THR A 81 12.54 -9.94 16.14
CA THR A 81 13.91 -9.98 16.67
C THR A 81 14.39 -8.65 17.26
N ARG A 82 13.68 -7.55 16.97
CA ARG A 82 14.02 -6.19 17.38
C ARG A 82 13.14 -5.68 18.53
N LEU A 83 11.96 -6.27 18.72
CA LEU A 83 11.03 -5.89 19.79
C LEU A 83 11.59 -6.26 21.18
N PRO A 84 11.37 -5.40 22.20
CA PRO A 84 11.60 -5.76 23.59
C PRO A 84 10.86 -7.06 23.96
N LYS A 85 11.50 -7.92 24.76
CA LYS A 85 10.97 -9.25 25.09
C LYS A 85 9.60 -9.17 25.76
N ASP A 86 9.42 -8.22 26.68
CA ASP A 86 8.17 -8.05 27.43
C ASP A 86 7.03 -7.67 26.48
N LEU A 87 7.24 -6.64 25.65
CA LEU A 87 6.28 -6.25 24.61
C LEU A 87 5.92 -7.41 23.67
N ARG A 88 6.92 -8.18 23.22
CA ARG A 88 6.68 -9.30 22.32
C ARG A 88 5.80 -10.35 22.99
N ASN A 89 6.08 -10.70 24.24
CA ASN A 89 5.30 -11.68 24.99
C ASN A 89 3.86 -11.20 25.21
N ASP A 90 3.67 -9.92 25.51
CA ASP A 90 2.34 -9.32 25.71
C ASP A 90 1.52 -9.34 24.41
N LEU A 91 2.15 -8.99 23.28
CA LEU A 91 1.53 -9.05 21.95
C LEU A 91 1.17 -10.49 21.56
N GLU A 92 2.09 -11.44 21.75
CA GLU A 92 1.86 -12.86 21.47
C GLU A 92 0.75 -13.43 22.36
N SER A 93 0.73 -13.09 23.66
CA SER A 93 -0.32 -13.51 24.58
C SER A 93 -1.68 -12.94 24.21
N THR A 94 -1.74 -11.65 23.84
CA THR A 94 -2.97 -10.99 23.39
C THR A 94 -3.49 -11.61 22.09
N TYR A 95 -2.57 -12.02 21.21
CA TYR A 95 -2.91 -12.62 19.92
C TYR A 95 -3.20 -14.13 20.00
N LYS A 96 -2.80 -14.81 21.08
CA LYS A 96 -2.88 -16.27 21.21
C LYS A 96 -4.29 -16.84 21.03
N GLU A 97 -5.31 -16.12 21.49
CA GLU A 97 -6.72 -16.51 21.34
C GLU A 97 -7.21 -16.44 19.88
N PHE A 98 -6.44 -15.76 19.03
CA PHE A 98 -6.73 -15.56 17.60
C PHE A 98 -5.85 -16.44 16.69
N ASP A 99 -4.92 -17.18 17.28
CA ASP A 99 -4.05 -18.10 16.55
C ASP A 99 -4.84 -19.32 16.04
N GLY A 100 -4.70 -19.64 14.76
CA GLY A 100 -5.44 -20.75 14.13
C GLY A 100 -6.90 -20.45 13.71
N ILE A 101 -7.39 -19.22 13.86
CA ILE A 101 -8.70 -18.79 13.32
C ILE A 101 -8.57 -18.51 11.83
N THR A 102 -8.30 -19.54 11.04
CA THR A 102 -8.01 -19.35 9.62
C THR A 102 -9.22 -19.45 8.71
N ASN A 103 -10.39 -20.00 9.08
CA ASN A 103 -11.38 -20.31 8.02
C ASN A 103 -12.87 -20.38 8.40
N SER A 104 -13.32 -20.10 9.63
CA SER A 104 -14.70 -20.53 10.02
C SER A 104 -15.48 -19.66 10.99
N GLN A 105 -14.91 -18.60 11.56
CA GLN A 105 -15.62 -17.79 12.54
C GLN A 105 -15.51 -16.31 12.21
N ASN A 106 -16.62 -15.57 12.36
CA ASN A 106 -16.70 -14.10 12.28
C ASN A 106 -15.94 -13.44 13.44
N VAL A 107 -14.66 -13.76 13.62
CA VAL A 107 -13.83 -13.19 14.65
C VAL A 107 -13.22 -11.92 14.11
N GLU A 108 -13.53 -10.83 14.79
CA GLU A 108 -13.00 -9.51 14.48
C GLU A 108 -11.54 -9.43 14.91
N PHE A 109 -10.69 -8.85 14.05
CA PHE A 109 -9.28 -8.64 14.38
C PHE A 109 -9.16 -7.73 15.63
N PRO A 110 -8.35 -8.10 16.64
CA PRO A 110 -8.29 -7.40 17.94
C PRO A 110 -7.49 -6.09 17.90
N ALA A 111 -7.73 -5.23 16.90
CA ALA A 111 -6.99 -3.98 16.68
C ALA A 111 -6.92 -3.10 17.93
N LYS A 112 -8.05 -2.90 18.62
CA LYS A 112 -8.13 -2.06 19.82
C LYS A 112 -7.34 -2.63 21.00
N LEU A 113 -7.31 -3.96 21.15
CA LEU A 113 -6.55 -4.61 22.23
C LEU A 113 -5.05 -4.50 21.95
N LEU A 114 -4.62 -4.82 20.73
CA LEU A 114 -3.22 -4.73 20.33
C LEU A 114 -2.71 -3.28 20.40
N LYS A 115 -3.52 -2.31 19.99
CA LYS A 115 -3.20 -0.88 20.12
C LYS A 115 -2.93 -0.48 21.57
N ARG A 116 -3.80 -0.90 22.51
CA ARG A 116 -3.62 -0.59 23.95
C ARG A 116 -2.30 -1.14 24.49
N VAL A 117 -1.89 -2.34 24.08
CA VAL A 117 -0.60 -2.93 24.47
C VAL A 117 0.56 -2.09 23.94
N LEU A 118 0.51 -1.68 22.67
CA LEU A 118 1.53 -0.83 22.06
C LEU A 118 1.60 0.56 22.73
N GLU A 119 0.46 1.18 23.03
CA GLU A 119 0.40 2.48 23.73
C GLU A 119 0.93 2.37 25.17
N ALA A 120 0.53 1.34 25.91
CA ALA A 120 1.04 1.11 27.27
C ALA A 120 2.55 0.90 27.29
N HIS A 121 3.11 0.22 26.29
CA HIS A 121 4.56 0.08 26.14
C HIS A 121 5.23 1.44 25.94
N LEU A 122 4.70 2.29 25.04
CA LEU A 122 5.24 3.64 24.82
C LEU A 122 5.14 4.53 26.06
N ASP A 123 4.07 4.42 26.83
CA ASP A 123 3.88 5.19 28.07
C ASP A 123 4.81 4.71 29.20
N SER A 124 5.19 3.43 29.20
CA SER A 124 6.16 2.87 30.15
C SER A 124 7.63 3.20 29.80
N CYS A 125 7.90 3.61 28.56
CA CYS A 125 9.25 3.89 28.09
C CYS A 125 9.79 5.22 28.66
N PRO A 126 11.08 5.28 29.04
CA PRO A 126 11.71 6.54 29.40
C PRO A 126 11.66 7.56 28.25
N GLU A 127 11.45 8.84 28.55
CA GLU A 127 11.36 9.93 27.55
C GLU A 127 12.55 9.96 26.56
N LYS A 128 13.75 9.54 27.01
CA LYS A 128 14.95 9.49 26.15
C LYS A 128 14.89 8.39 25.08
N GLU A 129 14.15 7.31 25.31
CA GLU A 129 14.04 6.15 24.43
C GLU A 129 12.73 6.12 23.65
N LYS A 130 11.74 6.90 24.09
CA LYS A 130 10.39 6.97 23.52
C LYS A 130 10.38 7.17 22.02
N GLY A 131 11.12 8.15 21.50
CA GLY A 131 11.17 8.40 20.05
C GLY A 131 11.81 7.28 19.23
N ALA A 132 12.72 6.48 19.81
CA ALA A 132 13.30 5.32 19.15
C ALA A 132 12.31 4.13 19.16
N GLN A 133 11.61 3.94 20.27
CA GLN A 133 10.58 2.91 20.42
C GLN A 133 9.36 3.18 19.53
N GLU A 134 8.90 4.44 19.44
CA GLU A 134 7.86 4.87 18.51
C GLU A 134 8.20 4.48 17.07
N ARG A 135 9.41 4.81 16.60
CA ARG A 135 9.86 4.43 15.25
C ARG A 135 9.96 2.92 15.04
N LEU A 136 10.35 2.18 16.09
CA LEU A 136 10.47 0.73 16.02
C LEU A 136 9.10 0.05 15.85
N ILE A 137 8.09 0.51 16.60
CA ILE A 137 6.76 -0.11 16.60
C ILE A 137 5.78 0.54 15.61
N GLU A 138 6.16 1.64 14.95
CA GLU A 138 5.30 2.38 14.02
C GLU A 138 4.61 1.49 12.97
N PRO A 139 5.27 0.49 12.34
CA PRO A 139 4.60 -0.39 11.39
C PRO A 139 3.42 -1.18 12.02
N LEU A 140 3.56 -1.62 13.27
CA LEU A 140 2.49 -2.32 14.00
C LEU A 140 1.41 -1.33 14.44
N MET A 141 1.82 -0.16 14.95
CA MET A 141 0.92 0.88 15.41
C MET A 141 0.02 1.41 14.28
N SER A 142 0.61 1.69 13.12
CA SER A 142 -0.11 2.12 11.92
C SER A 142 -1.11 1.06 11.45
N LEU A 143 -0.69 -0.22 11.44
CA LEU A 143 -1.55 -1.34 11.08
C LEU A 143 -2.76 -1.44 12.01
N VAL A 144 -2.57 -1.48 13.34
CA VAL A 144 -3.70 -1.61 14.27
C VAL A 144 -4.62 -0.38 14.23
N LYS A 145 -4.06 0.83 14.09
CA LYS A 145 -4.85 2.08 13.93
C LYS A 145 -5.76 2.01 12.70
N SER A 146 -5.24 1.51 11.58
CA SER A 146 -6.03 1.40 10.34
C SER A 146 -7.26 0.48 10.49
N TYR A 147 -7.17 -0.54 11.36
CA TYR A 147 -8.23 -1.52 11.63
C TYR A 147 -9.09 -1.21 12.87
N GLU A 148 -8.94 -0.05 13.53
CA GLU A 148 -9.73 0.27 14.74
C GLU A 148 -11.25 0.31 14.51
N GLY A 149 -11.67 0.72 13.32
CA GLY A 149 -13.06 0.66 12.85
C GLY A 149 -13.38 -0.59 12.01
N GLY A 150 -12.59 -1.66 12.17
CA GLY A 150 -12.74 -2.90 11.40
C GLY A 150 -12.18 -2.82 9.98
N ARG A 151 -12.56 -3.79 9.15
CA ARG A 151 -12.05 -3.94 7.78
C ARG A 151 -12.41 -2.76 6.87
N GLU A 152 -13.62 -2.23 7.01
CA GLU A 152 -14.09 -1.07 6.24
C GLU A 152 -13.25 0.18 6.56
N SER A 153 -12.89 0.40 7.83
CA SER A 153 -11.98 1.46 8.22
C SER A 153 -10.62 1.35 7.52
N HIS A 154 -10.03 0.14 7.49
CA HIS A 154 -8.76 -0.06 6.80
C HIS A 154 -8.88 0.19 5.30
N ALA A 155 -9.92 -0.33 4.65
CA ALA A 155 -10.19 -0.05 3.23
C ALA A 155 -10.31 1.46 2.97
N CYS A 156 -11.00 2.20 3.84
CA CYS A 156 -11.11 3.65 3.74
C CYS A 156 -9.77 4.36 3.88
N VAL A 157 -8.88 3.90 4.76
CA VAL A 157 -7.52 4.45 4.91
C VAL A 157 -6.71 4.23 3.63
N ILE A 158 -6.77 3.03 3.06
CA ILE A 158 -6.05 2.70 1.82
C ILE A 158 -6.53 3.56 0.65
N VAL A 159 -7.84 3.61 0.39
CA VAL A 159 -8.42 4.39 -0.71
C VAL A 159 -8.14 5.88 -0.54
N ARG A 160 -8.28 6.39 0.69
CA ARG A 160 -7.96 7.78 1.00
C ARG A 160 -6.50 8.10 0.67
N SER A 161 -5.57 7.23 1.03
CA SER A 161 -4.15 7.45 0.73
C SER A 161 -3.88 7.54 -0.78
N LEU A 162 -4.58 6.74 -1.60
CA LEU A 162 -4.48 6.78 -3.06
C LEU A 162 -5.06 8.09 -3.62
N PHE A 163 -6.16 8.59 -3.04
CA PHE A 163 -6.78 9.85 -3.47
C PHE A 163 -5.92 11.05 -3.08
N GLU A 164 -5.34 11.04 -1.89
CA GLU A 164 -4.39 12.06 -1.44
C GLU A 164 -3.13 12.08 -2.31
N GLU A 165 -2.59 10.91 -2.69
CA GLU A 165 -1.47 10.80 -3.62
C GLU A 165 -1.81 11.36 -5.01
N TYR A 166 -2.99 11.02 -5.55
CA TYR A 166 -3.49 11.60 -6.79
C TYR A 166 -3.58 13.13 -6.73
N LEU A 167 -4.23 13.67 -5.69
CA LEU A 167 -4.42 15.11 -5.50
C LEU A 167 -3.10 15.85 -5.34
N SER A 168 -2.15 15.28 -4.59
CA SER A 168 -0.85 15.91 -4.35
C SER A 168 -0.08 16.24 -5.63
N ILE A 169 -0.37 15.53 -6.72
CA ILE A 169 0.18 15.78 -8.06
C ILE A 169 -0.76 16.69 -8.86
N GLU A 170 -2.02 16.31 -9.02
CA GLU A 170 -2.91 16.98 -9.98
C GLU A 170 -3.31 18.41 -9.53
N GLU A 171 -3.31 18.71 -8.23
CA GLU A 171 -3.52 20.07 -7.73
C GLU A 171 -2.40 21.04 -8.17
N LEU A 172 -1.20 20.53 -8.48
CA LEU A 172 -0.12 21.37 -9.01
C LEU A 172 -0.41 21.88 -10.43
N PHE A 173 -1.24 21.14 -11.18
CA PHE A 173 -1.52 21.36 -12.60
C PHE A 173 -2.96 21.85 -12.88
N SER A 174 -3.79 22.11 -11.86
CA SER A 174 -5.22 22.43 -12.04
C SER A 174 -5.50 23.68 -12.88
N ASP A 175 -4.81 24.79 -12.57
CA ASP A 175 -5.13 26.12 -13.14
C ASP A 175 -3.91 26.82 -13.77
N ASN A 176 -2.81 26.09 -13.94
CA ASN A 176 -1.54 26.65 -14.40
C ASN A 176 -1.13 26.06 -15.73
N ILE A 177 -0.49 26.87 -16.57
CA ILE A 177 0.17 26.37 -17.78
C ILE A 177 1.28 25.39 -17.36
N GLN A 178 1.28 24.20 -17.93
CA GLN A 178 2.18 23.11 -17.56
C GLN A 178 3.66 23.54 -17.54
N ALA A 179 4.09 24.37 -18.50
CA ALA A 179 5.45 24.90 -18.57
C ALA A 179 5.83 25.71 -17.33
N ASP A 180 4.93 26.56 -16.83
CA ASP A 180 5.16 27.39 -15.65
C ASP A 180 5.21 26.55 -14.36
N VAL A 181 4.39 25.49 -14.28
CA VAL A 181 4.45 24.52 -13.18
C VAL A 181 5.80 23.82 -13.16
N ILE A 182 6.28 23.33 -14.30
CA ILE A 182 7.56 22.64 -14.41
C ILE A 182 8.70 23.57 -14.02
N GLU A 183 8.72 24.81 -14.50
CA GLU A 183 9.77 25.77 -14.13
C GLU A 183 9.76 26.08 -12.64
N ARG A 184 8.58 26.27 -12.04
CA ARG A 184 8.42 26.43 -10.59
C ARG A 184 8.96 25.22 -9.81
N LEU A 185 8.64 24.01 -10.26
CA LEU A 185 9.12 22.76 -9.66
C LEU A 185 10.65 22.65 -9.76
N ARG A 186 11.25 23.02 -10.90
CA ARG A 186 12.72 23.06 -11.06
C ARG A 186 13.37 24.05 -10.10
N LEU A 187 12.74 25.19 -9.86
CA LEU A 187 13.22 26.18 -8.89
C LEU A 187 13.06 25.73 -7.43
N GLN A 188 12.02 24.96 -7.12
CA GLN A 188 11.77 24.40 -5.80
C GLN A 188 12.70 23.21 -5.48
N TYR A 189 12.88 22.31 -6.45
CA TYR A 189 13.63 21.06 -6.30
C TYR A 189 15.00 21.11 -6.99
N LYS A 190 15.73 22.23 -6.85
CA LYS A 190 17.05 22.43 -7.48
C LYS A 190 18.09 21.35 -7.19
N LYS A 191 17.99 20.69 -6.03
CA LYS A 191 18.91 19.64 -5.58
C LYS A 191 18.42 18.21 -5.91
N ASP A 192 17.19 18.08 -6.39
CA ASP A 192 16.54 16.79 -6.65
C ASP A 192 15.63 16.91 -7.89
N LEU A 193 16.27 16.97 -9.06
CA LEU A 193 15.55 17.05 -10.33
C LEU A 193 14.82 15.75 -10.67
N SER A 194 15.23 14.61 -10.09
CA SER A 194 14.49 13.34 -10.20
C SER A 194 13.05 13.49 -9.74
N LYS A 195 12.82 14.17 -8.61
CA LYS A 195 11.46 14.42 -8.12
C LYS A 195 10.61 15.23 -9.10
N VAL A 196 11.20 16.15 -9.85
CA VAL A 196 10.49 16.89 -10.91
C VAL A 196 10.06 15.94 -12.02
N VAL A 197 10.95 15.03 -12.43
CA VAL A 197 10.64 14.01 -13.44
C VAL A 197 9.51 13.10 -12.96
N ASP A 198 9.55 12.63 -11.71
CA ASP A 198 8.51 11.76 -11.14
C ASP A 198 7.13 12.45 -11.13
N ILE A 199 7.07 13.72 -10.73
CA ILE A 199 5.84 14.52 -10.73
C ILE A 199 5.29 14.68 -12.15
N VAL A 200 6.16 15.01 -13.11
CA VAL A 200 5.75 15.22 -14.51
C VAL A 200 5.32 13.90 -15.16
N LEU A 201 6.03 12.80 -14.91
CA LEU A 201 5.68 11.47 -15.40
C LEU A 201 4.31 11.04 -14.86
N SER A 202 4.07 11.24 -13.57
CA SER A 202 2.78 11.00 -12.95
C SER A 202 1.66 11.79 -13.63
N HIS A 203 1.86 13.09 -13.86
CA HIS A 203 0.85 13.94 -14.51
C HIS A 203 0.62 13.55 -15.99
N GLN A 204 1.64 13.13 -16.73
CA GLN A 204 1.46 12.62 -18.10
C GLN A 204 0.53 11.40 -18.15
N GLY A 205 0.51 10.59 -17.08
CA GLY A 205 -0.37 9.43 -16.92
C GLY A 205 -1.80 9.75 -16.49
N VAL A 206 -2.22 11.02 -16.42
CA VAL A 206 -3.51 11.46 -15.81
C VAL A 206 -4.73 10.70 -16.33
N LYS A 207 -4.76 10.30 -17.60
CA LYS A 207 -5.88 9.51 -18.17
C LYS A 207 -6.07 8.17 -17.44
N ASN A 208 -4.98 7.46 -17.17
CA ASN A 208 -5.01 6.17 -16.48
C ASN A 208 -5.28 6.36 -14.98
N LYS A 209 -4.71 7.43 -14.38
CA LYS A 209 -4.99 7.83 -13.01
C LYS A 209 -6.48 8.10 -12.79
N ASN A 210 -7.10 8.89 -13.67
CA ASN A 210 -8.53 9.19 -13.63
C ASN A 210 -9.36 7.92 -13.71
N LYS A 211 -9.03 6.99 -14.63
CA LYS A 211 -9.72 5.71 -14.73
C LYS A 211 -9.62 4.90 -13.43
N LEU A 212 -8.43 4.82 -12.82
CA LEU A 212 -8.24 4.14 -11.53
C LEU A 212 -9.08 4.77 -10.42
N ILE A 213 -9.00 6.10 -10.26
CA ILE A 213 -9.72 6.84 -9.22
C ILE A 213 -11.23 6.69 -9.38
N LEU A 214 -11.76 6.87 -10.59
CA LEU A 214 -13.19 6.69 -10.88
C LEU A 214 -13.67 5.29 -10.54
N ARG A 215 -12.92 4.24 -10.92
CA ARG A 215 -13.28 2.86 -10.57
C ARG A 215 -13.26 2.60 -9.07
N LEU A 216 -12.31 3.16 -8.33
CA LEU A 216 -12.30 3.06 -6.86
C LEU A 216 -13.50 3.81 -6.24
N MET A 217 -13.83 5.00 -6.76
CA MET A 217 -15.01 5.76 -6.31
C MET A 217 -16.31 4.98 -6.57
N GLU A 218 -16.47 4.40 -7.75
CA GLU A 218 -17.63 3.59 -8.13
C GLU A 218 -17.86 2.41 -7.19
N GLN A 219 -16.78 1.74 -6.76
CA GLN A 219 -16.88 0.50 -5.99
C GLN A 219 -16.90 0.72 -4.47
N LEU A 220 -16.27 1.79 -3.96
CA LEU A 220 -16.08 1.97 -2.52
C LEU A 220 -16.70 3.25 -1.94
N VAL A 221 -17.04 4.22 -2.78
CA VAL A 221 -17.59 5.51 -2.35
C VAL A 221 -19.07 5.62 -2.70
N TYR A 222 -19.43 5.36 -3.96
CA TYR A 222 -20.82 5.48 -4.44
C TYR A 222 -21.82 4.49 -3.84
N PRO A 223 -21.44 3.28 -3.37
CA PRO A 223 -22.38 2.38 -2.70
C PRO A 223 -22.81 2.88 -1.31
N ASN A 224 -22.02 3.73 -0.65
CA ASN A 224 -22.36 4.34 0.64
C ASN A 224 -22.01 5.85 0.67
N PRO A 225 -22.68 6.69 -0.12
CA PRO A 225 -22.32 8.10 -0.28
C PRO A 225 -22.58 8.92 0.99
N ALA A 226 -23.46 8.45 1.88
CA ALA A 226 -23.77 9.11 3.16
C ALA A 226 -22.56 9.20 4.08
N ALA A 227 -21.69 8.17 4.10
CA ALA A 227 -20.47 8.15 4.90
C ALA A 227 -19.43 9.20 4.46
N TYR A 228 -19.54 9.70 3.22
CA TYR A 228 -18.61 10.67 2.63
C TYR A 228 -19.23 12.06 2.48
N ARG A 229 -20.47 12.26 2.91
CA ARG A 229 -21.24 13.49 2.69
C ARG A 229 -20.52 14.74 3.20
N GLU A 230 -19.91 14.69 4.37
CA GLU A 230 -19.17 15.83 4.93
C GLU A 230 -17.92 16.20 4.12
N LYS A 231 -17.35 15.25 3.37
CA LYS A 231 -16.16 15.47 2.53
C LYS A 231 -16.49 15.91 1.11
N LEU A 232 -17.71 15.64 0.64
CA LEU A 232 -18.19 15.97 -0.72
C LEU A 232 -18.85 17.35 -0.81
N ILE A 233 -19.14 18.02 0.32
CA ILE A 233 -19.80 19.34 0.36
C ILE A 233 -18.76 20.48 0.53
N ARG A 234 -17.53 20.31 0.03
CA ARG A 234 -16.58 21.43 -0.02
C ARG A 234 -16.82 22.30 -1.25
#